data_AF-A0A7V4LYZ7-F1
#
_entry.id   AF-A0A7V4LYZ7-F1
#
_cell.length_a   1.000
_cell.length_b   1.000
_cell.length_c   1.000
_cell.angle_alpha   90.00
_cell.angle_beta   90.00
_cell.angle_gamma   90.00
#
_symmetry.space_group_name_H-M   'P 1'
#
loop_
_entity.id
_entity.type
_entity.pdbx_description
1 polymer ?
#
loop_
_entity_poly.entity_id
_entity_poly.type
_entity_poly.pdbx_seq_one_letter_code
_entity_poly.pdbx_strand_id
1 'polypeptide(L)'
;MSRTLFAILALFAGTAAAFAGTDNGNDLARRLSTCRKGQEAAMEKEATGHLFFFRYLRVADKQGSTNSQPARIAFKTVEPSSDMYVEFVVTKAESLKIADSTQVGESLAVTGRIKSISKADNRIVLDPVIVRYKDRSTPKVGKELLCEVDPNARYGTDTSSGEEAVVKQGEK
;
A
#
# COMPACT_ATOMS: atom_id res chain seq x y z
N MET A 1 22.54 58.80 13.29
CA MET A 1 22.82 58.43 11.88
C MET A 1 24.01 57.47 11.94
N SER A 2 23.87 56.16 11.74
CA SER A 2 23.59 55.49 10.47
C SER A 2 23.08 54.07 10.74
N ARG A 3 22.10 53.62 9.95
CA ARG A 3 21.50 52.28 9.99
C ARG A 3 22.27 51.38 9.02
N THR A 4 22.86 50.29 9.51
CA THR A 4 23.41 49.25 8.64
C THR A 4 22.44 48.07 8.59
N LEU A 5 21.85 47.86 7.42
CA LEU A 5 20.86 46.84 7.11
C LEU A 5 21.60 45.53 6.75
N PHE A 6 21.39 44.45 7.52
CA PHE A 6 21.81 43.10 7.10
C PHE A 6 20.64 42.41 6.41
N ALA A 7 20.80 42.11 5.12
CA ALA A 7 19.85 41.33 4.34
C ALA A 7 20.01 39.84 4.66
N ILE A 8 18.94 39.21 5.16
CA ILE A 8 18.86 37.75 5.33
C ILE A 8 18.28 37.17 4.03
N LEU A 9 19.11 36.48 3.25
CA LEU A 9 18.67 35.70 2.10
C LEU A 9 18.27 34.30 2.59
N ALA A 10 16.97 34.08 2.80
CA ALA A 10 16.44 32.76 3.12
C ALA A 10 16.35 31.91 1.84
N LEU A 11 17.26 30.94 1.71
CA LEU A 11 17.23 29.93 0.66
C LEU A 11 16.12 28.92 1.01
N PHE A 12 14.92 29.11 0.45
CA PHE A 12 13.88 28.08 0.47
C PHE A 12 14.28 26.98 -0.50
N ALA A 13 15.03 25.99 -0.01
CA ALA A 13 15.19 24.71 -0.69
C ALA A 13 13.84 23.98 -0.62
N GLY A 14 13.03 24.15 -1.66
CA GLY A 14 11.85 23.32 -1.87
C GLY A 14 12.30 21.88 -2.04
N THR A 15 12.08 21.05 -1.01
CA THR A 15 12.16 19.60 -1.15
C THR A 15 11.07 19.18 -2.12
N ALA A 16 11.47 18.89 -3.37
CA ALA A 16 10.64 18.12 -4.27
C ALA A 16 10.37 16.79 -3.59
N ALA A 17 9.17 16.62 -3.03
CA ALA A 17 8.68 15.32 -2.62
C ALA A 17 8.57 14.50 -3.91
N ALA A 18 9.60 13.69 -4.19
CA ALA A 18 9.47 12.62 -5.15
C ALA A 18 8.24 11.82 -4.73
N PHE A 19 7.22 11.78 -5.58
CA PHE A 19 6.15 10.82 -5.45
C PHE A 19 6.82 9.45 -5.58
N ALA A 20 7.18 8.85 -4.45
CA ALA A 20 7.69 7.49 -4.41
C ALA A 20 6.61 6.62 -5.06
N GLY A 21 6.99 5.92 -6.12
CA GLY A 21 6.13 4.91 -6.73
C GLY A 21 5.61 3.96 -5.67
N THR A 22 4.43 3.40 -5.89
CA THR A 22 3.93 2.36 -4.98
C THR A 22 4.53 1.03 -5.41
N ASP A 23 5.26 0.36 -4.52
CA ASP A 23 5.92 -0.92 -4.80
C ASP A 23 4.96 -2.10 -4.62
N ASN A 24 5.31 -3.27 -5.16
CA ASN A 24 4.49 -4.49 -5.04
C ASN A 24 4.69 -5.16 -3.67
N GLY A 25 3.64 -5.13 -2.84
CA GLY A 25 3.64 -5.70 -1.49
C GLY A 25 3.63 -7.23 -1.47
N ASN A 26 2.97 -7.89 -2.43
CA ASN A 26 2.99 -9.36 -2.53
C ASN A 26 4.40 -9.87 -2.83
N ASP A 27 5.15 -9.15 -3.68
CA ASP A 27 6.56 -9.47 -3.95
C ASP A 27 7.46 -9.28 -2.73
N LEU A 28 7.24 -8.20 -1.96
CA LEU A 28 7.94 -8.00 -0.68
C LEU A 28 7.69 -9.17 0.28
N ALA A 29 6.42 -9.56 0.46
CA ALA A 29 6.05 -10.66 1.35
C ALA A 29 6.70 -11.98 0.91
N ARG A 30 6.67 -12.30 -0.39
CA ARG A 30 7.35 -13.48 -0.95
C ARG A 30 8.87 -13.44 -0.74
N ARG A 31 9.52 -12.30 -0.96
CA ARG A 31 10.96 -12.16 -0.72
C ARG A 31 11.27 -12.34 0.77
N LEU A 32 10.45 -11.80 1.66
CA LEU A 32 10.63 -11.93 3.11
C LEU A 32 10.45 -13.37 3.58
N SER A 33 9.47 -14.11 3.06
CA SER A 33 9.28 -15.52 3.45
C SER A 33 10.44 -16.41 2.99
N THR A 34 11.01 -16.12 1.82
CA THR A 34 12.08 -16.93 1.19
C THR A 34 13.50 -16.47 1.51
N CYS A 35 13.70 -15.29 2.14
CA CYS A 35 15.04 -14.79 2.42
C CYS A 35 15.81 -15.65 3.43
N ARG A 36 17.14 -15.63 3.34
CA ARG A 36 18.01 -16.38 4.26
C ARG A 36 18.10 -15.68 5.60
N LYS A 37 18.35 -16.47 6.65
CA LYS A 37 18.61 -15.95 8.00
C LYS A 37 19.72 -14.90 7.97
N GLY A 38 19.46 -13.73 8.55
CA GLY A 38 20.36 -12.58 8.60
C GLY A 38 20.12 -11.52 7.52
N GLN A 39 19.25 -11.77 6.53
CA GLN A 39 18.90 -10.79 5.50
C GLN A 39 17.69 -9.92 5.89
N GLU A 40 16.99 -10.27 6.96
CA GLU A 40 15.72 -9.66 7.36
C GLU A 40 15.88 -8.19 7.72
N ALA A 41 16.90 -7.86 8.52
CA ALA A 41 17.13 -6.48 8.98
C ALA A 41 17.44 -5.52 7.82
N ALA A 42 18.14 -6.01 6.78
CA ALA A 42 18.42 -5.21 5.59
C ALA A 42 17.14 -4.97 4.79
N MET A 43 16.31 -6.01 4.59
CA MET A 43 15.03 -5.90 3.90
C MET A 43 14.04 -5.02 4.66
N GLU A 44 13.99 -5.14 5.98
CA GLU A 44 13.16 -4.30 6.84
C GLU A 44 13.58 -2.84 6.70
N LYS A 45 14.89 -2.56 6.78
CA LYS A 45 15.42 -1.20 6.61
C LYS A 45 15.11 -0.61 5.23
N GLU A 46 15.17 -1.42 4.18
CA GLU A 46 14.86 -1.01 2.81
C GLU A 46 13.37 -0.74 2.61
N ALA A 47 12.49 -1.57 3.19
CA ALA A 47 11.05 -1.46 2.99
C ALA A 47 10.36 -0.47 3.94
N THR A 48 10.89 -0.28 5.16
CA THR A 48 10.26 0.55 6.19
C THR A 48 10.15 2.00 5.72
N GLY A 49 8.95 2.56 5.88
CA GLY A 49 8.65 3.91 5.43
C GLY A 49 8.27 3.99 3.95
N HIS A 50 8.35 2.93 3.15
CA HIS A 50 7.92 2.94 1.75
C HIS A 50 6.45 2.51 1.60
N LEU A 51 5.80 2.97 0.53
CA LEU A 51 4.41 2.62 0.20
C LEU A 51 4.37 1.37 -0.67
N PHE A 52 3.58 0.39 -0.24
CA PHE A 52 3.38 -0.84 -0.97
C PHE A 52 1.90 -1.07 -1.27
N PHE A 53 1.62 -1.66 -2.42
CA PHE A 53 0.31 -2.12 -2.84
C PHE A 53 0.23 -3.63 -2.68
N PHE A 54 -0.66 -4.10 -1.83
CA PHE A 54 -0.93 -5.51 -1.61
C PHE A 54 -2.29 -5.87 -2.19
N ARG A 55 -2.35 -7.02 -2.84
CA ARG A 55 -3.56 -7.59 -3.41
C ARG A 55 -3.86 -8.96 -2.83
N TYR A 56 -5.11 -9.35 -3.01
CA TYR A 56 -5.60 -10.68 -2.63
C TYR A 56 -5.41 -11.00 -1.13
N LEU A 57 -5.31 -9.98 -0.27
CA LEU A 57 -5.09 -10.16 1.16
C LEU A 57 -6.33 -10.76 1.80
N ARG A 58 -6.29 -12.05 2.12
CA ARG A 58 -7.43 -12.76 2.71
C ARG A 58 -7.58 -12.38 4.17
N VAL A 59 -8.74 -11.90 4.57
CA VAL A 59 -9.04 -11.52 5.95
C VAL A 59 -9.12 -12.77 6.82
N ALA A 60 -8.21 -12.87 7.79
CA ALA A 60 -8.19 -13.93 8.80
C ALA A 60 -8.86 -13.48 10.10
N ASP A 61 -8.71 -12.21 10.46
CA ASP A 61 -9.39 -11.61 11.61
C ASP A 61 -9.75 -10.14 11.34
N LYS A 62 -10.85 -9.69 11.93
CA LYS A 62 -11.38 -8.33 11.85
C LYS A 62 -11.90 -7.92 13.22
N GLN A 63 -11.42 -6.79 13.73
CA GLN A 63 -11.83 -6.25 15.02
C GLN A 63 -12.14 -4.75 14.91
N GLY A 64 -12.99 -4.25 15.80
CA GLY A 64 -13.40 -2.84 15.82
C GLY A 64 -14.70 -2.58 15.07
N SER A 65 -15.07 -1.30 14.97
CA SER A 65 -16.35 -0.85 14.43
C SER A 65 -16.27 0.58 13.92
N THR A 66 -17.12 0.91 12.96
CA THR A 66 -17.40 2.28 12.52
C THR A 66 -18.28 3.05 13.51
N ASN A 67 -18.98 2.36 14.41
CA ASN A 67 -19.88 2.97 15.39
C ASN A 67 -19.18 3.42 16.69
N SER A 68 -17.90 3.03 16.89
CA SER A 68 -17.09 3.50 18.01
C SER A 68 -16.42 4.84 17.70
N GLN A 69 -16.10 5.64 18.73
CA GLN A 69 -15.27 6.84 18.57
C GLN A 69 -13.90 6.67 19.27
N PRO A 70 -12.77 6.83 18.55
CA PRO A 70 -12.68 7.03 17.11
C PRO A 70 -13.07 5.76 16.32
N ALA A 71 -13.63 5.95 15.12
CA ALA A 71 -13.99 4.84 14.24
C ALA A 71 -12.71 4.16 13.73
N ARG A 72 -12.61 2.86 13.96
CA ARG A 72 -11.42 2.08 13.59
C ARG A 72 -11.78 0.63 13.35
N ILE A 73 -11.19 0.04 12.32
CA ILE A 73 -11.27 -1.39 12.04
C ILE A 73 -9.85 -1.92 11.87
N ALA A 74 -9.46 -2.86 12.72
CA ALA A 74 -8.19 -3.57 12.63
C ALA A 74 -8.41 -4.86 11.82
N PHE A 75 -7.47 -5.14 10.92
CA PHE A 75 -7.43 -6.38 10.16
C PHE A 75 -6.14 -7.13 10.41
N LYS A 76 -6.27 -8.44 10.53
CA LYS A 76 -5.20 -9.40 10.28
C LYS A 76 -5.53 -10.14 8.99
N THR A 77 -4.67 -10.00 8.00
CA THR A 77 -4.85 -10.64 6.69
C THR A 77 -3.70 -11.56 6.38
N VAL A 78 -3.89 -12.48 5.42
CA VAL A 78 -2.88 -13.42 4.95
C VAL A 78 -2.58 -13.12 3.49
N GLU A 79 -1.31 -12.92 3.18
CA GLU A 79 -0.81 -12.84 1.80
C GLU A 79 -0.75 -14.26 1.21
N PRO A 80 -1.37 -14.50 0.04
CA PRO A 80 -1.64 -15.86 -0.44
C PRO A 80 -0.41 -16.66 -0.92
N SER A 81 0.69 -16.00 -1.27
CA SER A 81 1.86 -16.68 -1.85
C SER A 81 2.95 -17.04 -0.84
N SER A 82 2.88 -16.43 0.35
CA SER A 82 3.91 -16.51 1.39
C SER A 82 3.37 -16.86 2.77
N ASP A 83 2.04 -16.91 2.92
CA ASP A 83 1.33 -17.02 4.19
C ASP A 83 1.72 -15.95 5.24
N MET A 84 2.37 -14.87 4.80
CA MET A 84 2.72 -13.75 5.69
C MET A 84 1.46 -13.02 6.14
N TYR A 85 1.41 -12.74 7.43
CA TYR A 85 0.38 -11.88 7.98
C TYR A 85 0.65 -10.42 7.61
N VAL A 86 -0.36 -9.74 7.06
CA VAL A 86 -0.34 -8.30 6.83
C VAL A 86 -1.40 -7.68 7.76
N GLU A 87 -0.93 -6.95 8.76
CA GLU A 87 -1.73 -6.36 9.82
C GLU A 87 -1.82 -4.84 9.66
N PHE A 88 -3.01 -4.28 9.83
CA PHE A 88 -3.23 -2.83 9.70
C PHE A 88 -4.50 -2.36 10.40
N VAL A 89 -4.53 -1.07 10.75
CA VAL A 89 -5.70 -0.40 11.32
C VAL A 89 -6.21 0.66 10.35
N VAL A 90 -7.47 0.51 9.94
CA VAL A 90 -8.16 1.45 9.06
C VAL A 90 -8.82 2.53 9.90
N THR A 91 -8.43 3.79 9.65
CA THR A 91 -9.00 4.98 10.33
C THR A 91 -9.54 6.02 9.36
N LYS A 92 -9.16 5.95 8.07
CA LYS A 92 -9.62 6.90 7.04
C LYS A 92 -11.07 6.64 6.65
N ALA A 93 -11.90 7.69 6.66
CA ALA A 93 -13.34 7.60 6.41
C ALA A 93 -13.70 6.90 5.07
N GLU A 94 -12.98 7.19 3.99
CA GLU A 94 -13.20 6.55 2.68
C GLU A 94 -12.95 5.03 2.71
N SER A 95 -11.89 4.61 3.41
CA SER A 95 -11.54 3.20 3.57
C SER A 95 -12.40 2.48 4.59
N LEU A 96 -12.93 3.20 5.59
CA LEU A 96 -13.79 2.64 6.63
C LEU A 96 -15.08 2.05 6.04
N LYS A 97 -15.65 2.65 4.99
CA LYS A 97 -16.84 2.10 4.30
C LYS A 97 -16.58 0.70 3.73
N ILE A 98 -15.44 0.53 3.06
CA ILE A 98 -15.04 -0.75 2.48
C ILE A 98 -14.72 -1.75 3.59
N ALA A 99 -13.91 -1.32 4.58
CA ALA A 99 -13.54 -2.12 5.73
C ALA A 99 -14.75 -2.66 6.51
N ASP A 100 -15.77 -1.83 6.73
CA ASP A 100 -16.96 -2.20 7.48
C ASP A 100 -17.76 -3.30 6.76
N SER A 101 -17.90 -3.17 5.44
CA SER A 101 -18.57 -4.16 4.58
C SER A 101 -17.78 -5.45 4.32
N THR A 102 -16.51 -5.50 4.73
CA THR A 102 -15.64 -6.66 4.50
C THR A 102 -15.76 -7.67 5.64
N GLN A 103 -15.89 -8.95 5.31
CA GLN A 103 -16.04 -10.06 6.24
C GLN A 103 -14.77 -10.92 6.29
N VAL A 104 -14.66 -11.73 7.35
CA VAL A 104 -13.61 -12.76 7.44
C VAL A 104 -13.76 -13.75 6.28
N GLY A 105 -12.64 -14.15 5.68
CA GLY A 105 -12.58 -15.01 4.50
C GLY A 105 -12.61 -14.26 3.16
N GLU A 106 -13.07 -13.01 3.13
CA GLU A 106 -12.98 -12.17 1.93
C GLU A 106 -11.57 -11.61 1.74
N SER A 107 -11.30 -11.06 0.56
CA SER A 107 -9.99 -10.49 0.23
C SER A 107 -10.03 -8.98 0.04
N LEU A 108 -8.92 -8.32 0.32
CA LEU A 108 -8.75 -6.87 0.20
C LEU A 108 -7.56 -6.52 -0.68
N ALA A 109 -7.68 -5.39 -1.37
CA ALA A 109 -6.55 -4.68 -1.97
C ALA A 109 -6.28 -3.41 -1.14
N VAL A 110 -5.04 -3.24 -0.69
CA VAL A 110 -4.65 -2.13 0.19
C VAL A 110 -3.37 -1.48 -0.28
N THR A 111 -3.28 -0.16 -0.13
CA THR A 111 -2.00 0.54 -0.18
C THR A 111 -1.65 0.99 1.22
N GLY A 112 -0.48 0.62 1.72
CA GLY A 112 -0.04 1.01 3.05
C GLY A 112 1.46 1.28 3.12
N ARG A 113 1.85 2.09 4.10
CA ARG A 113 3.26 2.32 4.40
C ARG A 113 3.76 1.25 5.36
N ILE A 114 4.89 0.62 5.06
CA ILE A 114 5.49 -0.37 5.98
C ILE A 114 5.95 0.35 7.24
N LYS A 115 5.42 -0.05 8.39
CA LYS A 115 5.82 0.44 9.71
C LYS A 115 6.87 -0.44 10.35
N SER A 116 6.67 -1.76 10.28
CA SER A 116 7.60 -2.75 10.79
C SER A 116 7.40 -4.10 10.12
N ILE A 117 8.44 -4.92 10.16
CA ILE A 117 8.43 -6.30 9.66
C ILE A 117 8.98 -7.20 10.75
N SER A 118 8.30 -8.31 11.04
CA SER A 118 8.76 -9.34 11.97
C SER A 118 8.75 -10.68 11.26
N LYS A 119 9.92 -11.19 10.86
CA LYS A 119 10.01 -12.53 10.26
C LYS A 119 9.73 -13.63 11.27
N ALA A 120 10.09 -13.43 12.54
CA ALA A 120 9.81 -14.39 13.61
C ALA A 120 8.30 -14.63 13.78
N ASP A 121 7.50 -13.56 13.67
CA ASP A 121 6.04 -13.64 13.75
C ASP A 121 5.37 -13.86 12.37
N ASN A 122 6.18 -13.99 11.30
CA ASN A 122 5.74 -14.01 9.91
C ASN A 122 4.79 -12.86 9.55
N ARG A 123 5.15 -11.62 9.90
CA ARG A 123 4.24 -10.47 9.92
C ARG A 123 4.82 -9.20 9.30
N ILE A 124 3.97 -8.45 8.61
CA ILE A 124 4.17 -7.08 8.12
C ILE A 124 3.10 -6.18 8.75
N VAL A 125 3.48 -5.01 9.26
CA VAL A 125 2.55 -4.03 9.80
C VAL A 125 2.50 -2.79 8.90
N LEU A 126 1.29 -2.37 8.49
CA LEU A 126 1.07 -1.17 7.68
C LEU A 126 0.49 -0.02 8.52
N ASP A 127 1.06 1.18 8.36
CA ASP A 127 0.57 2.41 9.01
C ASP A 127 1.19 3.66 8.35
N PRO A 128 0.40 4.58 7.77
CA PRO A 128 -1.05 4.50 7.56
C PRO A 128 -1.42 3.59 6.38
N VAL A 129 -2.70 3.20 6.31
CA VAL A 129 -3.27 2.35 5.25
C VAL A 129 -4.46 3.01 4.55
N ILE A 130 -4.64 2.68 3.27
CA ILE A 130 -5.83 2.96 2.47
C ILE A 130 -6.34 1.61 1.93
N VAL A 131 -7.57 1.26 2.28
CA VAL A 131 -8.28 0.15 1.63
C VAL A 131 -8.79 0.67 0.28
N ARG A 132 -8.33 0.06 -0.80
CA ARG A 132 -8.67 0.50 -2.18
C ARG A 132 -10.02 -0.06 -2.60
N TYR A 133 -10.21 -1.37 -2.43
CA TYR A 133 -11.44 -2.09 -2.79
C TYR A 133 -11.44 -3.49 -2.15
N LYS A 134 -12.61 -4.13 -2.12
CA LYS A 134 -12.73 -5.57 -1.87
C LYS A 134 -12.18 -6.31 -3.09
N ASP A 135 -11.20 -7.16 -2.88
CA ASP A 135 -10.50 -7.88 -3.95
C ASP A 135 -11.07 -9.30 -4.09
N ARG A 136 -10.68 -9.97 -5.17
CA ARG A 136 -10.91 -11.40 -5.36
C ARG A 136 -9.94 -12.23 -4.51
N SER A 137 -10.27 -13.50 -4.25
CA SER A 137 -9.40 -14.38 -3.45
C SER A 137 -8.21 -14.93 -4.23
N THR A 138 -8.29 -14.96 -5.56
CA THR A 138 -7.22 -15.45 -6.44
C THR A 138 -7.19 -14.67 -7.76
N PRO A 139 -6.01 -14.54 -8.39
CA PRO A 139 -5.90 -13.99 -9.74
C PRO A 139 -6.69 -14.84 -10.76
N LYS A 140 -7.25 -14.18 -11.78
CA LYS A 140 -7.83 -14.87 -12.94
C LYS A 140 -6.75 -15.01 -14.00
N VAL A 141 -6.13 -16.18 -14.06
CA VAL A 141 -5.08 -16.49 -15.04
C VAL A 141 -5.53 -16.11 -16.45
N GLY A 142 -4.73 -15.29 -17.14
CA GLY A 142 -5.01 -14.83 -18.50
C GLY A 142 -6.06 -13.71 -18.64
N LYS A 143 -6.60 -13.19 -17.52
CA LYS A 143 -7.52 -12.03 -17.47
C LYS A 143 -7.08 -10.99 -16.44
N GLU A 144 -5.78 -10.93 -16.18
CA GLU A 144 -5.19 -9.94 -15.30
C GLU A 144 -5.11 -8.61 -16.05
N LEU A 145 -5.66 -7.55 -15.46
CA LEU A 145 -5.56 -6.22 -16.05
C LEU A 145 -4.15 -5.67 -15.84
N LEU A 146 -3.69 -4.75 -16.68
CA LEU A 146 -2.36 -4.16 -16.50
C LEU A 146 -2.25 -3.42 -15.16
N CYS A 147 -3.33 -2.75 -14.72
CA CYS A 147 -3.44 -2.10 -13.41
C CYS A 147 -3.48 -3.06 -12.21
N GLU A 148 -3.66 -4.35 -12.48
CA GLU A 148 -3.61 -5.41 -11.47
C GLU A 148 -2.18 -5.90 -11.21
N VAL A 149 -1.26 -5.65 -12.15
CA VAL A 149 0.15 -6.07 -12.13
C VAL A 149 1.07 -4.86 -11.93
N ASP A 150 0.76 -3.73 -12.58
CA ASP A 150 1.47 -2.46 -12.49
C ASP A 150 0.65 -1.45 -11.67
N PRO A 151 1.06 -1.14 -10.42
CA PRO A 151 0.35 -0.21 -9.55
C PRO A 151 0.34 1.24 -10.07
N ASN A 152 1.17 1.56 -11.08
CA ASN A 152 1.21 2.89 -11.71
C ASN A 152 0.34 2.98 -12.97
N ALA A 153 -0.20 1.87 -13.47
CA ALA A 153 -1.08 1.90 -14.64
C ALA A 153 -2.42 2.58 -14.32
N ARG A 154 -2.91 3.41 -15.24
CA ARG A 154 -4.17 4.15 -15.10
C ARG A 154 -5.15 3.72 -16.19
N TYR A 155 -6.44 3.76 -15.87
CA TYR A 155 -7.47 3.77 -16.90
C TYR A 155 -7.41 5.12 -17.61
N GLY A 156 -7.27 5.08 -18.93
CA GLY A 156 -7.42 6.22 -19.82
C GLY A 156 -8.47 5.91 -20.88
N THR A 157 -8.82 6.91 -21.67
CA THR A 157 -9.61 6.73 -22.89
C THR A 157 -8.65 6.92 -24.05
N ASP A 158 -8.57 5.97 -24.96
CA ASP A 158 -7.85 6.19 -26.21
C ASP A 158 -8.59 7.30 -26.96
N THR A 159 -7.93 8.44 -27.17
CA THR A 159 -8.54 9.62 -27.78
C THR A 159 -8.80 9.44 -29.28
N SER A 160 -8.31 8.36 -29.90
CA SER A 160 -8.55 8.02 -31.31
C SER A 160 -9.76 7.10 -31.53
N SER A 161 -10.10 6.25 -30.56
CA SER A 161 -11.19 5.27 -30.65
C SER A 161 -12.35 5.52 -29.68
N GLY A 162 -12.12 6.31 -28.62
CA GLY A 162 -13.12 6.56 -27.57
C GLY A 162 -13.32 5.39 -26.60
N GLU A 163 -12.57 4.30 -26.74
CA GLU A 163 -12.66 3.12 -25.89
C GLU A 163 -11.78 3.26 -24.63
N GLU A 164 -12.23 2.65 -23.52
CA GLU A 164 -11.43 2.57 -22.29
C GLU A 164 -10.19 1.70 -22.53
N ALA A 165 -9.00 2.30 -22.36
CA ALA A 165 -7.72 1.64 -22.52
C ALA A 165 -6.86 1.84 -21.26
N VAL A 166 -6.07 0.84 -20.87
CA VAL A 166 -5.13 0.98 -19.75
C VAL A 166 -3.82 1.57 -20.27
N VAL A 167 -3.49 2.78 -19.83
CA VAL A 167 -2.32 3.54 -20.30
C VAL A 167 -1.21 3.50 -19.25
N LYS A 168 0.01 3.18 -19.66
CA LYS A 168 1.22 3.34 -18.83
C LYS A 168 1.69 4.79 -18.87
N GLN A 169 1.99 5.38 -17.71
CA GLN A 169 2.71 6.66 -17.69
C GLN A 169 4.17 6.40 -18.07
N GLY A 170 4.58 6.81 -19.27
CA GLY A 170 6.01 6.83 -19.63
C GLY A 170 6.37 6.69 -21.11
N GLU A 171 5.47 6.29 -21.99
CA GLU A 171 5.77 6.29 -23.43
C GLU A 171 5.48 7.68 -24.02
N LYS A 172 6.52 8.51 -24.06
CA LYS A 172 6.66 9.57 -25.06
C LYS A 172 7.38 9.02 -26.27
#